data_AF-W6R8A4-F1
#
_entry.id   AF-W6R8A4-F1
#
_cell.length_a   1.000
_cell.length_b   1.000
_cell.length_c   1.000
_cell.angle_alpha   90.00
_cell.angle_beta   90.00
_cell.angle_gamma   90.00
#
_symmetry.space_group_name_H-M   'P 1'
#
loop_
_entity.id
_entity.type
_entity.pdbx_description
1 polymer ?
#
loop_
_entity_poly.entity_id
_entity_poly.type
_entity_poly.pdbx_seq_one_letter_code
_entity_poly.pdbx_strand_id
1 'polypeptide(L)'
;MSALRDARRTDASIFPASMDHSIYFGSPIWLYSPAPPIWEFIKSNDLSGKKVVLFNLMNSKFDQKYIDEPAELVRQKGGSSIVKNSLSDIELRYRSALGRGD
;
A
#
# COMPACT_ATOMS: atom_id res chain seq x y z
N MET A 1 22.32 27.07 -3.79
CA MET A 1 20.96 27.65 -3.77
C MET A 1 20.77 28.35 -2.44
N SER A 2 20.31 29.61 -2.43
CA SER A 2 20.09 30.38 -1.18
C SER A 2 18.61 30.31 -0.82
N ALA A 3 18.29 29.85 0.40
CA ALA A 3 16.91 29.71 0.89
C ALA A 3 16.11 31.03 0.81
N LEU A 4 16.79 32.18 0.86
CA LEU A 4 16.19 33.51 0.76
C LEU A 4 15.66 33.83 -0.65
N ARG A 5 16.19 33.18 -1.71
CA ARG A 5 15.72 33.31 -3.10
C ARG A 5 14.54 32.38 -3.38
N ASP A 6 14.52 31.19 -2.78
CA ASP A 6 13.44 30.21 -2.97
C ASP A 6 12.19 30.56 -2.15
N ALA A 7 12.32 31.23 -1.00
CA ALA A 7 11.18 31.65 -0.16
C ALA A 7 10.18 32.62 -0.85
N ARG A 8 10.54 33.20 -1.99
CA ARG A 8 9.68 34.11 -2.79
C ARG A 8 9.17 33.49 -4.09
N ARG A 9 9.45 32.21 -4.34
CA ARG A 9 8.98 31.46 -5.52
C ARG A 9 7.76 30.63 -5.15
N THR A 10 6.83 30.50 -6.08
CA THR A 10 5.67 29.60 -5.97
C THR A 10 5.89 28.28 -6.71
N ASP A 11 7.03 28.15 -7.39
CA ASP A 11 7.46 26.97 -8.12
C ASP A 11 8.62 26.27 -7.37
N ALA A 12 8.52 24.95 -7.26
CA ALA A 12 9.58 24.09 -6.76
C ALA A 12 9.57 22.79 -7.56
N SER A 13 10.75 22.30 -7.94
CA SER A 13 10.89 20.95 -8.49
C SER A 13 10.75 19.94 -7.35
N ILE A 14 9.66 19.18 -7.35
CA ILE A 14 9.41 18.10 -6.38
C ILE A 14 9.53 16.75 -7.08
N PHE A 15 10.08 15.76 -6.39
CA PHE A 15 10.12 14.38 -6.87
C PHE A 15 9.62 13.42 -5.77
N PRO A 16 8.65 12.55 -6.07
CA PRO A 16 7.91 12.44 -7.33
C PRO A 16 6.98 13.65 -7.55
N ALA A 17 6.83 14.07 -8.81
CA ALA A 17 5.98 15.19 -9.21
C ALA A 17 4.49 14.83 -9.26
N SER A 18 4.16 13.54 -9.26
CA SER A 18 2.80 13.01 -9.23
C SER A 18 2.55 12.22 -7.95
N MET A 19 1.32 12.31 -7.45
CA MET A 19 0.86 11.52 -6.31
C MET A 19 0.20 10.24 -6.82
N ASP A 20 0.66 9.07 -6.38
CA ASP A 20 0.00 7.79 -6.63
C ASP A 20 -1.18 7.66 -5.65
N HIS A 21 -2.41 7.54 -6.14
CA HIS A 21 -3.62 7.39 -5.33
C HIS A 21 -3.83 5.91 -4.94
N SER A 22 -2.82 5.32 -4.30
CA SER A 22 -2.87 3.95 -3.83
C SER A 22 -3.57 3.84 -2.46
N ILE A 23 -4.39 2.82 -2.30
CA ILE A 23 -5.07 2.50 -1.04
C ILE A 23 -4.25 1.43 -0.31
N TYR A 24 -3.91 1.67 0.95
CA TYR A 24 -3.11 0.75 1.77
C TYR A 24 -3.99 0.09 2.82
N PHE A 25 -4.16 -1.23 2.74
CA PHE A 25 -4.91 -2.02 3.71
C PHE A 25 -3.97 -2.88 4.55
N GLY A 26 -3.78 -2.44 5.79
CA GLY A 26 -3.10 -3.20 6.83
C GLY A 26 -4.11 -4.00 7.65
N SER A 27 -3.88 -5.30 7.82
CA SER A 27 -4.75 -6.15 8.66
C SER A 27 -3.96 -6.86 9.76
N PRO A 28 -4.47 -6.93 11.00
CA PRO A 28 -4.01 -7.95 11.93
C PRO A 28 -4.46 -9.34 11.44
N ILE A 29 -3.71 -10.37 11.81
CA ILE A 29 -4.05 -11.77 11.50
C ILE A 29 -4.84 -12.37 12.67
N TRP A 30 -6.05 -12.81 12.40
CA TRP A 30 -6.92 -13.52 13.35
C TRP A 30 -7.14 -14.94 12.85
N LEU A 31 -6.73 -15.93 13.65
CA LEU A 31 -6.82 -17.35 13.30
C LEU A 31 -6.34 -17.63 11.85
N TYR A 32 -5.13 -17.14 11.53
CA TYR A 32 -4.47 -17.29 10.23
C TYR A 32 -5.08 -16.51 9.05
N SER A 33 -6.14 -15.73 9.24
CA SER A 33 -6.77 -14.89 8.18
C SER A 33 -6.69 -13.38 8.51
N PRO A 34 -6.66 -12.48 7.51
CA PRO A 34 -6.93 -11.06 7.73
C PRO A 34 -8.22 -10.85 8.52
N ALA A 35 -8.23 -9.87 9.42
CA ALA A 35 -9.40 -9.57 10.22
C ALA A 35 -10.66 -9.29 9.35
N PRO A 36 -11.86 -9.72 9.80
CA PRO A 36 -13.11 -9.60 9.06
C PRO A 36 -13.42 -8.22 8.44
N PRO A 37 -13.10 -7.07 9.09
CA PRO A 37 -13.39 -5.76 8.53
C PRO A 37 -12.75 -5.49 7.16
N ILE A 38 -11.56 -6.04 6.87
CA ILE A 38 -10.91 -5.85 5.57
C ILE A 38 -11.72 -6.52 4.45
N TRP A 39 -12.21 -7.72 4.71
CA TRP A 39 -13.05 -8.46 3.76
C TRP A 39 -14.33 -7.71 3.46
N GLU A 40 -15.00 -7.21 4.50
CA GLU A 40 -16.24 -6.45 4.32
C GLU A 40 -15.97 -5.15 3.54
N PHE A 41 -14.91 -4.41 3.89
CA PHE A 41 -14.56 -3.20 3.17
C PHE A 41 -14.39 -3.46 1.66
N ILE A 42 -13.59 -4.47 1.28
CA ILE A 42 -13.37 -4.78 -0.13
C ILE A 42 -14.71 -5.21 -0.78
N LYS A 43 -15.52 -6.04 -0.10
CA LYS A 43 -16.83 -6.47 -0.62
C LYS A 43 -17.82 -5.31 -0.83
N SER A 44 -17.83 -4.29 0.02
CA SER A 44 -18.84 -3.23 -0.03
C SER A 44 -18.48 -2.05 -0.93
N ASN A 45 -17.24 -1.97 -1.43
CA ASN A 45 -16.76 -0.80 -2.18
C ASN A 45 -16.44 -1.11 -3.65
N ASP A 46 -16.62 -0.11 -4.52
CA ASP A 46 -16.09 -0.09 -5.89
C ASP A 46 -14.62 0.32 -5.85
N LEU A 47 -13.75 -0.53 -6.37
CA LEU A 47 -12.31 -0.32 -6.40
C LEU A 47 -11.80 -0.05 -7.82
N SER A 48 -12.71 0.24 -8.76
CA SER A 48 -12.39 0.52 -10.15
C SER A 48 -11.30 1.58 -10.31
N GLY A 49 -10.24 1.20 -11.02
CA GLY A 49 -9.07 2.05 -11.29
C GLY A 49 -8.21 2.37 -10.06
N LYS A 50 -8.45 1.72 -8.92
CA LYS A 50 -7.63 1.89 -7.71
C LYS A 50 -6.52 0.86 -7.68
N LYS A 51 -5.38 1.28 -7.15
CA LYS A 51 -4.26 0.41 -6.81
C LYS A 51 -4.29 0.17 -5.32
N VAL A 52 -4.45 -1.09 -4.92
CA VAL A 52 -4.58 -1.49 -3.52
C VAL A 52 -3.35 -2.27 -3.11
N VAL A 53 -2.72 -1.83 -2.03
CA VAL A 53 -1.60 -2.52 -1.39
C VAL A 53 -2.14 -3.21 -0.14
N LEU A 54 -2.17 -4.54 -0.18
CA LEU A 54 -2.58 -5.38 0.95
C LEU A 54 -1.34 -5.79 1.74
N PHE A 55 -1.41 -5.66 3.06
CA PHE A 55 -0.33 -6.12 3.94
C PHE A 55 -0.80 -6.54 5.32
N ASN A 56 0.00 -7.37 5.96
CA ASN A 56 -0.28 -7.84 7.31
C ASN A 56 0.59 -7.10 8.34
N LEU A 57 -0.02 -6.79 9.48
CA LEU A 57 0.63 -6.06 10.57
C LEU A 57 1.52 -6.96 11.45
N MET A 58 1.39 -8.28 11.30
CA MET A 58 2.09 -9.26 12.14
C MET A 58 2.71 -10.37 11.31
N ASN A 59 3.84 -10.87 11.81
CA ASN A 59 4.63 -11.92 11.18
C ASN A 59 4.09 -13.26 11.66
N SER A 60 3.12 -13.83 10.95
CA SER A 60 2.65 -15.18 11.25
C SER A 60 2.92 -16.06 10.03
N LYS A 61 3.29 -17.32 10.24
CA LYS A 61 3.19 -18.34 9.20
C LYS A 61 1.69 -18.57 8.96
N PHE A 62 1.10 -17.87 8.01
CA PHE A 62 -0.28 -18.07 7.57
C PHE A 62 -0.29 -18.62 6.15
N ASP A 63 -1.35 -19.34 5.80
CA ASP A 63 -1.47 -19.94 4.47
C ASP A 63 -1.55 -18.87 3.39
N GLN A 64 -0.89 -19.14 2.26
CA GLN A 64 -0.86 -18.27 1.07
C GLN A 64 -2.27 -17.91 0.57
N LYS A 65 -3.27 -18.79 0.76
CA LYS A 65 -4.67 -18.50 0.39
C LYS A 65 -5.21 -17.22 1.05
N TYR A 66 -4.78 -16.91 2.27
CA TYR A 66 -5.23 -15.72 3.00
C TYR A 66 -4.55 -14.43 2.53
N ILE A 67 -3.53 -14.53 1.66
CA ILE A 67 -3.01 -13.43 0.83
C ILE A 67 -3.79 -13.34 -0.48
N ASP A 68 -3.99 -14.48 -1.13
CA ASP A 68 -4.45 -14.52 -2.51
C ASP A 68 -5.94 -14.17 -2.64
N GLU A 69 -6.78 -14.66 -1.73
CA GLU A 69 -8.23 -14.42 -1.71
C GLU A 69 -8.61 -12.94 -1.61
N PRO A 70 -8.10 -12.14 -0.64
CA PRO A 70 -8.43 -10.71 -0.60
C PRO A 70 -7.84 -9.95 -1.80
N ALA A 71 -6.69 -10.39 -2.33
CA ALA A 71 -6.09 -9.80 -3.53
C ALA A 71 -6.94 -10.05 -4.78
N GLU A 72 -7.52 -11.24 -4.90
CA GLU A 72 -8.47 -11.60 -5.96
C GLU A 72 -9.77 -10.82 -5.82
N LEU A 73 -10.31 -10.71 -4.60
CA LEU A 73 -11.51 -9.93 -4.35
C LEU A 73 -11.34 -8.45 -4.77
N VAL A 74 -10.17 -7.84 -4.53
CA VAL A 74 -9.86 -6.49 -5.04
C VAL A 74 -9.95 -6.42 -6.56
N ARG A 75 -9.41 -7.43 -7.27
CA ARG A 75 -9.44 -7.49 -8.74
C ARG A 75 -10.86 -7.63 -9.26
N GLN A 76 -11.68 -8.47 -8.62
CA GLN A 76 -13.11 -8.62 -8.92
C GLN A 76 -13.90 -7.32 -8.72
N LYS A 77 -13.42 -6.42 -7.85
CA LYS A 77 -13.98 -5.08 -7.61
C LYS A 77 -13.41 -3.99 -8.55
N GLY A 78 -12.71 -4.37 -9.61
CA GLY A 78 -12.17 -3.46 -10.62
C GLY A 78 -10.83 -2.80 -10.23
N GLY A 79 -10.27 -3.17 -9.08
CA GLY A 79 -8.98 -2.68 -8.63
C GLY A 79 -7.80 -3.51 -9.15
N SER A 80 -6.59 -3.01 -8.89
CA SER A 80 -5.36 -3.79 -8.97
C SER A 80 -4.82 -4.04 -7.57
N SER A 81 -4.23 -5.21 -7.33
CA SER A 81 -3.71 -5.59 -6.01
C SER A 81 -2.20 -5.85 -6.05
N ILE A 82 -1.50 -5.34 -5.04
CA ILE A 82 -0.12 -5.69 -4.71
C ILE A 82 -0.14 -6.22 -3.30
N VAL A 83 0.44 -7.39 -3.06
CA VAL A 83 0.52 -7.95 -1.71
C VAL A 83 1.93 -7.82 -1.14
N LYS A 84 2.00 -7.47 0.14
CA LYS A 84 3.22 -7.40 0.95
C LYS A 84 3.00 -8.23 2.21
N ASN A 85 3.99 -9.04 2.59
CA ASN A 85 3.83 -9.98 3.70
C ASN A 85 3.90 -9.27 5.05
N SER A 86 4.63 -8.15 5.12
CA SER A 86 4.83 -7.38 6.33
C SER A 86 4.98 -5.89 6.06
N LEU A 87 4.87 -5.09 7.14
CA LEU A 87 5.26 -3.68 7.14
C LEU A 87 6.73 -3.48 6.73
N SER A 88 7.62 -4.40 7.10
CA SER A 88 9.04 -4.35 6.73
C SER A 88 9.23 -4.37 5.21
N ASP A 89 8.40 -5.12 4.48
CA ASP A 89 8.45 -5.17 3.01
C ASP A 89 8.00 -3.85 2.36
N ILE A 90 7.12 -3.12 3.04
CA ILE A 90 6.68 -1.77 2.62
C ILE A 90 7.80 -0.77 2.87
N GLU A 91 8.43 -0.81 4.05
CA GLU A 91 9.53 0.09 4.39
C GLU A 91 10.75 -0.11 3.50
N LEU A 92 11.11 -1.36 3.19
CA LEU A 92 12.22 -1.68 2.28
C LEU A 92 11.98 -1.07 0.89
N ARG A 93 10.73 -1.14 0.39
CA ARG A 93 10.38 -0.52 -0.89
C ARG A 93 10.40 1.01 -0.82
N TYR A 94 9.93 1.60 0.27
CA TYR A 94 9.99 3.03 0.46
C TYR A 94 11.45 3.54 0.46
N ARG A 95 12.34 2.86 1.19
CA ARG A 95 13.77 3.15 1.22
C ARG A 95 14.42 3.03 -0.16
N SER A 96 14.11 1.96 -0.89
CA SER A 96 14.56 1.74 -2.27
C SER A 96 14.08 2.84 -3.22
N ALA A 97 12.81 3.25 -3.14
CA ALA A 97 12.24 4.33 -3.96
C ALA A 97 12.90 5.69 -3.69
N LEU A 98 13.45 5.89 -2.50
CA LEU A 98 14.20 7.09 -2.11
C LEU A 98 15.71 7.01 -2.44
N GLY A 99 16.18 5.93 -3.07
CA GLY A 99 17.61 5.72 -3.32
C GLY A 99 18.44 5.58 -2.04
N ARG A 100 17.80 5.26 -0.90
CA ARG A 100 18.46 5.01 0.38
C ARG A 100 18.62 3.50 0.54
N GLY A 101 19.56 2.94 -0.22
CA GLY A 101 20.06 1.58 0.00
C GLY A 101 21.32 1.63 0.88
N ASP A 102 21.43 0.64 1.75
CA ASP A 102 22.50 0.39 2.74
C ASP A 102 23.93 0.61 2.21
#